data_AF-A0A150IJF0-F1
#
_entry.id   AF-A0A150IJF0-F1
#
_cell.length_a   1.000
_cell.length_b   1.000
_cell.length_c   1.000
_cell.angle_alpha   90.00
_cell.angle_beta   90.00
_cell.angle_gamma   90.00
#
_symmetry.space_group_name_H-M   'P 1'
#
loop_
_entity.id
_entity.type
_entity.pdbx_description
1 polymer ?
#
loop_
_entity_poly.entity_id
_entity_poly.type
_entity_poly.pdbx_seq_one_letter_code
_entity_poly.pdbx_strand_id
1 'polypeptide(L)'
;MPRPMYRSRSLKRKKVRTPSGKVVTHYREKRTGTPHCAECGAILGGVPRGLRSYEMRRLPKTKKRPERKFGGVLCPGCTSDLIKKDVRGQI
;
A
#
# COMPACT_ATOMS: atom_id res chain seq x y z
N MET A 1 31.97 12.60 -2.58
CA MET A 1 30.64 12.94 -1.97
C MET A 1 29.53 12.25 -2.77
N PRO A 2 28.45 11.72 -2.17
CA PRO A 2 27.35 11.10 -2.90
C PRO A 2 26.70 12.09 -3.89
N ARG A 3 26.17 11.59 -5.02
CA ARG A 3 25.39 12.40 -5.97
C ARG A 3 24.31 13.20 -5.21
N PRO A 4 24.03 14.47 -5.57
CA PRO A 4 23.12 15.33 -4.81
C PRO A 4 21.76 14.67 -4.46
N MET A 5 21.17 13.95 -5.42
CA MET A 5 19.92 13.19 -5.24
C MET A 5 19.94 12.22 -4.03
N TYR A 6 21.10 11.60 -3.75
CA TYR A 6 21.27 10.61 -2.69
C TYR A 6 21.57 11.20 -1.31
N ARG A 7 21.74 12.52 -1.21
CA ARG A 7 21.99 13.21 0.07
C ARG A 7 20.71 13.27 0.91
N SER A 8 19.55 13.40 0.27
CA SER A 8 18.24 13.44 0.92
C SER A 8 17.83 12.11 1.59
N ARG A 9 16.88 12.17 2.53
CA ARG A 9 16.30 11.00 3.23
C ARG A 9 15.09 10.38 2.52
N SER A 10 14.82 10.75 1.26
CA SER A 10 13.71 10.22 0.47
C SER A 10 13.93 8.74 0.09
N LEU A 11 15.18 8.36 -0.19
CA LEU A 11 15.59 7.00 -0.54
C LEU A 11 16.14 6.26 0.68
N LYS A 12 15.71 5.00 0.87
CA LYS A 12 16.23 4.10 1.89
C LYS A 12 17.61 3.58 1.47
N ARG A 13 18.59 3.70 2.36
CA ARG A 13 19.96 3.19 2.16
C ARG A 13 20.06 1.77 2.72
N LYS A 14 20.48 0.81 1.90
CA LYS A 14 20.79 -0.56 2.33
C LYS A 14 22.23 -0.89 1.97
N LYS A 15 23.07 -1.18 2.96
CA LYS A 15 24.42 -1.72 2.73
C LYS A 15 24.28 -3.18 2.32
N VAL A 16 24.86 -3.56 1.19
CA VAL A 16 24.83 -4.92 0.64
C VAL A 16 26.25 -5.32 0.30
N ARG A 17 26.63 -6.54 0.65
CA ARG A 17 27.91 -7.13 0.24
C ARG A 17 27.73 -7.75 -1.14
N THR A 18 28.53 -7.32 -2.11
CA THR A 18 28.53 -7.88 -3.45
C THR A 18 29.31 -9.21 -3.47
N PRO A 19 29.10 -10.07 -4.48
CA PRO A 19 29.85 -11.33 -4.60
C PRO A 19 31.37 -11.14 -4.63
N SER A 20 31.85 -10.01 -5.15
CA SER A 20 33.27 -9.60 -5.15
C SER A 20 33.80 -9.19 -3.74
N GLY A 21 32.98 -9.29 -2.69
CA GLY A 21 33.35 -8.99 -1.31
C GLY A 21 33.23 -7.52 -0.89
N LYS A 22 32.96 -6.61 -1.84
CA LYS A 22 32.83 -5.16 -1.59
C LYS A 22 31.50 -4.83 -0.92
N VAL A 23 31.50 -3.87 0.01
CA VAL A 23 30.28 -3.35 0.64
C VAL A 23 29.80 -2.12 -0.13
N VAL A 24 28.66 -2.25 -0.80
CA VAL A 24 28.06 -1.19 -1.63
C VAL A 24 26.75 -0.70 -1.00
N THR A 25 26.46 0.60 -1.11
CA THR A 25 25.19 1.17 -0.67
C THR A 25 24.19 1.16 -1.82
N HIS A 26 23.14 0.35 -1.70
CA HIS A 26 22.00 0.38 -2.60
C HIS A 26 20.97 1.39 -2.08
N TYR A 27 20.54 2.28 -2.97
CA TYR A 27 19.42 3.18 -2.71
C TYR A 27 18.14 2.51 -3.21
N ARG A 28 17.14 2.39 -2.33
CA ARG A 28 15.82 1.83 -2.65
C ARG A 28 14.76 2.86 -2.33
N GLU A 29 13.66 2.83 -3.07
CA GLU A 29 12.50 3.66 -2.75
C GLU A 29 11.84 3.22 -1.43
N LYS A 30 11.13 4.14 -0.78
CA LYS A 30 10.33 3.83 0.42
C LYS A 30 9.09 3.03 0.03
N ARG A 31 8.74 2.07 0.89
CA ARG A 31 7.46 1.38 0.81
C ARG A 31 6.33 2.36 1.10
N THR A 32 5.24 2.22 0.36
CA THR A 32 4.00 2.96 0.62
C THR A 32 3.34 2.48 1.92
N GLY A 33 2.48 3.34 2.48
CA GLY A 33 1.71 3.03 3.68
C GLY A 33 0.71 1.89 3.48
N THR A 34 0.11 1.49 4.59
CA THR A 34 -0.98 0.51 4.61
C THR A 34 -2.28 1.16 4.10
N PRO A 35 -3.12 0.47 3.33
CA PRO A 35 -4.44 0.98 2.95
C PRO A 35 -5.38 1.03 4.16
N HIS A 36 -6.10 2.14 4.29
CA HIS A 36 -7.04 2.42 5.38
C HIS A 36 -8.48 2.51 4.85
N CYS A 37 -9.44 2.19 5.71
CA CYS A 37 -10.85 2.40 5.47
C CYS A 37 -11.16 3.89 5.38
N ALA A 38 -11.97 4.30 4.40
CA ALA A 38 -12.36 5.70 4.22
C ALA A 38 -13.18 6.28 5.39
N GLU A 39 -13.99 5.46 6.06
CA GLU A 39 -14.86 5.91 7.17
C GLU A 39 -14.17 5.77 8.53
N CYS A 40 -13.77 4.55 8.89
CA CYS A 40 -13.29 4.26 10.24
C CYS A 40 -11.75 4.26 10.38
N GLY A 41 -11.00 4.46 9.29
CA GLY A 41 -9.54 4.43 9.32
C GLY A 41 -8.91 3.05 9.60
N ALA A 42 -9.72 2.01 9.79
CA ALA A 42 -9.24 0.65 10.04
C ALA A 42 -8.38 0.13 8.88
N ILE A 43 -7.39 -0.71 9.20
CA ILE A 43 -6.51 -1.31 8.20
C ILE A 43 -7.32 -2.24 7.29
N LEU A 44 -7.24 -2.04 5.98
CA LEU A 44 -7.93 -2.90 5.01
C LEU A 44 -7.19 -4.23 4.82
N GLY A 45 -7.94 -5.32 4.97
CA GLY A 45 -7.54 -6.67 4.58
C GLY A 45 -7.76 -6.94 3.10
N GLY A 46 -6.92 -7.77 2.50
CA GLY A 46 -7.05 -8.18 1.09
C GLY A 46 -6.63 -7.14 0.05
N VAL A 47 -6.09 -5.99 0.48
CA VAL A 47 -5.47 -5.00 -0.40
C VAL A 47 -3.94 -5.08 -0.26
N PRO A 48 -3.18 -5.11 -1.37
CA PRO A 48 -1.73 -5.16 -1.35
C PRO A 48 -1.12 -4.00 -0.55
N ARG A 49 -0.13 -4.31 0.30
CA ARG A 49 0.56 -3.35 1.17
C ARG A 49 1.98 -3.07 0.67
N GLY A 50 2.46 -1.85 0.88
CA GLY A 50 3.87 -1.50 0.62
C GLY A 50 4.27 -1.50 -0.85
N LEU A 51 3.29 -1.55 -1.76
CA LEU A 51 3.46 -1.48 -3.20
C LEU A 51 3.23 -0.06 -3.71
N ARG A 52 4.10 0.39 -4.60
CA ARG A 52 3.99 1.71 -5.23
C ARG A 52 2.95 1.70 -6.34
N SER A 53 2.53 2.88 -6.79
CA SER A 53 1.51 3.02 -7.85
C SER A 53 1.87 2.24 -9.13
N TYR A 54 3.14 2.25 -9.53
CA TYR A 54 3.60 1.50 -10.70
C TYR A 54 3.54 -0.03 -10.50
N GLU A 55 3.78 -0.52 -9.28
CA GLU A 55 3.73 -1.95 -8.93
C GLU A 55 2.27 -2.41 -8.84
N MET A 56 1.41 -1.58 -8.22
CA MET A 56 -0.03 -1.81 -8.17
C MET A 56 -0.63 -1.83 -9.58
N ARG A 57 -0.13 -1.03 -10.52
CA ARG A 57 -0.60 -1.04 -11.91
C ARG A 57 -0.35 -2.40 -12.59
N ARG A 58 0.79 -3.04 -12.33
CA ARG A 58 1.19 -4.33 -12.92
C ARG A 58 0.42 -5.54 -12.39
N LEU A 59 -0.21 -5.43 -11.21
CA LEU A 59 -0.99 -6.53 -10.66
C LEU A 59 -2.30 -6.75 -11.44
N PRO A 60 -2.83 -7.99 -11.49
CA PRO A 60 -4.17 -8.24 -12.01
C PRO A 60 -5.24 -7.67 -11.06
N LYS A 61 -6.44 -7.41 -11.60
CA LYS A 61 -7.55 -6.77 -10.86
C LYS A 61 -7.93 -7.50 -9.57
N THR A 62 -7.95 -8.83 -9.60
CA THR A 62 -8.27 -9.71 -8.46
C THR A 62 -7.27 -9.57 -7.31
N LYS A 63 -5.99 -9.29 -7.60
CA LYS A 63 -4.96 -9.06 -6.56
C LYS A 63 -4.96 -7.64 -6.00
N LYS A 64 -5.69 -6.69 -6.61
CA LYS A 64 -5.74 -5.29 -6.14
C LYS A 64 -6.82 -5.06 -5.09
N ARG A 65 -7.93 -5.79 -5.16
CA ARG A 65 -9.08 -5.59 -4.29
C ARG A 65 -9.84 -6.89 -4.05
N PRO A 66 -10.48 -7.03 -2.88
CA PRO A 66 -11.51 -8.04 -2.66
C PRO A 66 -12.71 -7.86 -3.60
N GLU A 67 -13.44 -8.95 -3.88
CA GLU A 67 -14.59 -8.94 -4.81
C GLU A 67 -15.91 -8.46 -4.19
N ARG A 68 -15.96 -8.26 -2.87
CA ARG A 68 -17.15 -7.74 -2.19
C ARG A 68 -17.49 -6.29 -2.59
N LYS A 69 -18.74 -5.87 -2.35
CA LYS A 69 -19.18 -4.47 -2.49
C LYS A 69 -18.27 -3.54 -1.68
N PHE A 70 -17.87 -2.42 -2.29
CA PHE A 70 -16.90 -1.45 -1.74
C PHE A 70 -15.55 -2.06 -1.29
N GLY A 71 -15.17 -3.19 -1.88
CA GLY A 71 -13.91 -3.87 -1.61
C GLY A 71 -12.70 -2.99 -1.92
N GLY A 72 -11.85 -2.79 -0.92
CA GLY A 72 -10.64 -1.97 -1.02
C GLY A 72 -10.83 -0.48 -0.69
N VAL A 73 -12.04 -0.06 -0.33
CA VAL A 73 -12.35 1.30 0.13
C VAL A 73 -12.89 1.29 1.56
N LEU A 74 -13.85 0.40 1.83
CA LEU A 74 -14.50 0.28 3.13
C LEU A 74 -14.15 -1.05 3.80
N CYS A 75 -14.10 -1.09 5.13
CA CYS A 75 -13.95 -2.32 5.89
C CYS A 75 -15.26 -3.13 5.90
N PRO A 76 -15.24 -4.44 6.21
CA PRO A 76 -16.45 -5.27 6.21
C PRO A 76 -17.54 -4.73 7.15
N GLY A 77 -17.17 -4.20 8.32
CA GLY A 77 -18.11 -3.60 9.28
C GLY A 77 -18.86 -2.40 8.68
N CYS A 78 -18.13 -1.39 8.21
CA CYS A 78 -18.70 -0.22 7.53
C CYS A 78 -19.59 -0.62 6.35
N THR A 79 -19.17 -1.61 5.55
CA THR A 79 -20.02 -2.06 4.43
C THR A 79 -21.33 -2.69 4.90
N SER A 80 -21.32 -3.47 5.97
CA SER A 80 -22.55 -4.04 6.54
C SER A 80 -23.47 -2.96 7.08
N ASP A 81 -22.92 -1.94 7.74
CA ASP A 81 -23.71 -0.85 8.31
C ASP A 81 -24.33 0.04 7.24
N LEU A 82 -23.59 0.33 6.16
CA LEU A 82 -24.14 1.05 5.01
C LEU A 82 -25.28 0.28 4.35
N ILE A 83 -25.11 -1.02 4.13
CA ILE A 83 -26.18 -1.86 3.55
C ILE A 83 -27.42 -1.84 4.45
N LYS A 84 -27.25 -1.91 5.77
CA LYS A 84 -28.39 -1.81 6.71
C LYS A 84 -29.09 -0.45 6.65
N LYS A 85 -28.33 0.64 6.54
CA LYS A 85 -28.89 2.00 6.44
C LYS A 85 -29.67 2.20 5.14
N ASP A 86 -29.13 1.70 4.04
CA ASP A 86 -29.74 1.72 2.70
C ASP A 86 -31.08 0.97 2.71
N VAL A 87 -31.09 -0.27 3.23
CA VAL A 87 -32.33 -1.07 3.35
C VAL A 87 -33.38 -0.42 4.26
N ARG A 88 -32.96 0.32 5.29
CA ARG A 88 -33.87 1.04 6.20
C ARG A 88 -34.39 2.36 5.62
N GLY A 89 -33.94 2.77 4.43
CA GLY A 89 -34.29 4.07 3.84
C GLY A 89 -33.74 5.26 4.63
N GLN A 90 -32.67 5.07 5.39
CA GLN A 90 -32.00 6.12 6.17
C GLN A 90 -30.88 6.80 5.38
N ILE A 91 -30.84 6.56 4.07
CA ILE A 91 -29.92 7.10 3.07
C ILE A 91 -30.75 7.63 1.91
#